data_AF-A0A1B5KSI8-F1
#
_entry.id   AF-A0A1B5KSI8-F1
#
_cell.length_a   1.000
_cell.length_b   1.000
_cell.length_c   1.000
_cell.angle_alpha   90.00
_cell.angle_beta   90.00
_cell.angle_gamma   90.00
#
_symmetry.space_group_name_H-M   'P 1'
#
loop_
_entity.id
_entity.type
_entity.pdbx_description
1 polymer ?
#
loop_
_entity_poly.entity_id
_entity_poly.type
_entity_poly.pdbx_seq_one_letter_code
_entity_poly.pdbx_strand_id
1 'polypeptide(L)' 'MREDLKSQNLTFTEIAKLVGENWQSLPPAEKEIYENQANSAKEKYHQGLTAYKKTAEYRKYAQYLHDFKERQSRQYKG' A
#
# COMPACT_ATOMS: atom_id res chain seq x y z
N MET A 1 -15.11 -9.13 -5.70
CA MET A 1 -14.83 -10.28 -4.81
C MET A 1 -14.76 -9.93 -3.33
N ARG A 2 -13.87 -9.04 -2.85
CA ARG A 2 -13.90 -8.62 -1.42
C ARG A 2 -15.08 -7.69 -1.09
N GLU A 3 -15.43 -6.78 -1.99
CA GLU A 3 -16.55 -5.85 -1.80
C GLU A 3 -17.91 -6.58 -1.74
N ASP A 4 -18.10 -7.65 -2.52
CA ASP A 4 -19.34 -8.45 -2.54
C ASP A 4 -19.57 -9.27 -1.26
N LEU A 5 -18.49 -9.53 -0.50
CA LEU A 5 -18.54 -10.24 0.78
C LEU A 5 -18.74 -9.28 1.97
N LYS A 6 -18.55 -7.97 1.79
CA LYS A 6 -18.81 -6.98 2.85
C LYS A 6 -20.30 -6.75 3.11
N SER A 7 -21.18 -7.10 2.16
CA SER A 7 -22.64 -6.97 2.32
C SER A 7 -23.27 -8.14 3.06
N GLN A 8 -22.49 -9.16 3.43
CA GLN A 8 -22.91 -10.25 4.28
C GLN A 8 -22.41 -9.94 5.70
N ASN A 9 -23.17 -10.27 6.74
CA ASN A 9 -22.81 -10.07 8.16
C ASN A 9 -21.64 -10.98 8.60
N LEU A 10 -20.56 -11.00 7.83
CA LEU A 10 -19.36 -11.78 8.05
C LEU A 10 -18.35 -10.92 8.81
N THR A 11 -17.66 -11.55 9.75
CA THR A 11 -16.52 -10.93 10.42
C THR A 11 -15.37 -10.73 9.44
N PHE A 12 -14.47 -9.80 9.75
CA PHE A 12 -13.26 -9.57 8.94
C PHE A 12 -12.47 -10.86 8.69
N THR A 13 -12.35 -11.73 9.71
CA THR A 13 -11.61 -12.99 9.63
C THR A 13 -12.26 -13.97 8.65
N GLU A 14 -13.60 -14.05 8.64
CA GLU A 14 -14.34 -14.89 7.69
C GLU A 14 -14.19 -14.37 6.26
N ILE A 15 -14.28 -13.05 6.06
CA ILE A 15 -14.04 -12.43 4.75
C ILE A 15 -12.62 -12.72 4.27
N ALA A 16 -11.61 -12.58 5.14
CA ALA A 16 -10.21 -12.84 4.80
C ALA A 16 -9.99 -14.31 4.39
N LYS A 17 -10.61 -15.25 5.11
CA LYS A 17 -10.55 -16.68 4.79
C LYS A 17 -11.17 -16.96 3.40
N LEU A 18 -12.39 -16.49 3.16
CA LEU A 18 -13.09 -16.71 1.88
C LEU A 18 -12.35 -16.09 0.69
N VAL A 19 -11.79 -14.89 0.86
CA VAL A 19 -10.99 -14.25 -0.19
C VAL A 19 -9.73 -15.06 -0.50
N GLY A 20 -9.07 -15.61 0.53
CA GLY A 20 -7.89 -16.47 0.35
C GLY A 20 -8.21 -17.78 -0.38
N GLU A 21 -9.30 -18.45 0.02
CA GLU A 21 -9.77 -19.69 -0.62
C GLU A 21 -10.15 -19.44 -2.09
N ASN A 22 -10.91 -18.37 -2.36
CA ASN A 22 -11.26 -17.98 -3.73
C ASN A 22 -10.02 -17.65 -4.56
N TRP A 23 -9.05 -16.93 -4.00
CA TRP A 23 -7.80 -16.66 -4.71
C TRP A 23 -7.09 -17.96 -5.08
N GLN A 24 -7.00 -18.92 -4.16
CA GLN A 24 -6.34 -20.20 -4.44
C GLN A 24 -7.01 -20.97 -5.58
N SER A 25 -8.35 -20.96 -5.64
CA SER A 25 -9.13 -21.68 -6.64
C SER A 25 -9.17 -21.02 -8.02
N LEU A 26 -8.78 -19.75 -8.15
CA LEU A 26 -8.76 -19.06 -9.44
C LEU A 26 -7.77 -19.70 -10.45
N PRO A 27 -8.16 -19.85 -11.73
CA PRO A 27 -7.25 -20.22 -12.81
C PRO A 27 -6.10 -19.22 -12.98
N PRO A 28 -4.93 -19.65 -13.50
CA PRO A 28 -3.79 -18.76 -13.73
C PRO A 28 -4.12 -17.52 -14.58
N ALA A 29 -4.92 -17.68 -15.64
CA ALA A 29 -5.31 -16.56 -16.51
C ALA A 29 -6.16 -15.51 -15.77
N GLU A 30 -7.01 -15.94 -14.82
CA GLU A 30 -7.81 -15.01 -14.02
C GLU A 30 -6.95 -14.32 -12.96
N LYS A 31 -6.02 -15.06 -12.34
CA LYS A 31 -5.02 -14.48 -11.41
C LYS A 31 -4.17 -13.40 -12.09
N GLU A 32 -3.72 -13.68 -13.31
CA GLU A 32 -2.89 -12.77 -14.11
C GLU A 32 -3.58 -11.42 -14.33
N ILE A 33 -4.90 -11.37 -14.51
CA ILE A 33 -5.65 -10.12 -14.63
C ILE A 33 -5.49 -9.26 -13.37
N TYR A 34 -5.63 -9.85 -12.19
CA TYR A 34 -5.48 -9.13 -10.93
C TYR A 34 -4.03 -8.72 -10.67
N GLU A 35 -3.06 -9.58 -11.00
CA GLU A 35 -1.63 -9.29 -10.89
C GLU A 35 -1.23 -8.14 -11.81
N ASN A 36 -1.71 -8.14 -13.06
CA ASN A 36 -1.46 -7.05 -14.01
C ASN A 36 -2.08 -5.73 -13.55
N GLN A 37 -3.30 -5.76 -13.01
CA GLN A 37 -3.91 -4.57 -12.39
C GLN A 37 -3.09 -4.05 -11.21
N ALA A 38 -2.61 -4.94 -10.34
CA ALA A 38 -1.77 -4.59 -9.20
C ALA A 38 -0.43 -3.98 -9.65
N ASN A 39 0.21 -4.56 -10.67
CA ASN A 39 1.45 -4.06 -11.25
C ASN A 39 1.25 -2.67 -11.87
N SER A 40 0.19 -2.47 -12.66
CA SER A 40 -0.11 -1.17 -13.25
C SER A 40 -0.38 -0.10 -12.18
N ALA A 41 -1.13 -0.44 -11.12
CA ALA A 41 -1.37 0.49 -10.01
C ALA A 41 -0.07 0.84 -9.26
N LYS A 42 0.80 -0.15 -9.05
CA LYS A 42 2.11 0.03 -8.43
C LYS A 42 3.00 0.97 -9.27
N GLU A 43 3.04 0.78 -10.58
CA GLU A 43 3.78 1.66 -11.49
C GLU A 43 3.27 3.10 -11.45
N LYS A 44 1.94 3.29 -11.54
CA LYS A 44 1.32 4.63 -11.43
C LYS A 44 1.67 5.30 -10.10
N TYR A 45 1.63 4.56 -9.00
CA TYR A 45 2.05 5.06 -7.70
C TYR A 45 3.53 5.47 -7.70
N HIS A 46 4.43 4.65 -8.23
CA HIS A 46 5.86 4.97 -8.29
C HIS A 46 6.17 6.20 -9.15
N GLN A 47 5.49 6.35 -10.27
CA GLN A 47 5.59 7.54 -11.12
C GLN A 47 5.11 8.80 -10.37
N GLY A 48 3.93 8.72 -9.74
CA GLY A 48 3.39 9.79 -8.91
C GLY A 48 4.30 10.16 -7.74
N LEU A 49 4.86 9.17 -7.04
CA LEU A 49 5.82 9.36 -5.97
C LEU A 49 7.09 10.04 -6.47
N THR A 50 7.59 9.65 -7.64
CA THR A 50 8.78 10.25 -8.26
C THR A 50 8.54 11.72 -8.61
N ALA A 51 7.36 12.04 -9.14
CA ALA A 51 6.96 13.42 -9.39
C ALA A 51 6.82 14.21 -8.08
N TYR A 52 6.14 13.66 -7.07
CA TYR A 52 5.99 14.26 -5.75
C TYR A 52 7.34 14.57 -5.09
N LYS A 53 8.31 13.65 -5.20
CA LYS A 53 9.67 13.86 -4.66
C LYS A 53 10.41 15.05 -5.26
N LYS A 54 9.99 15.56 -6.41
CA LYS A 54 10.58 16.75 -7.06
C LYS A 54 9.92 18.06 -6.61
N THR A 55 8.80 18.01 -5.87
CA THR A 55 8.07 19.22 -5.48
C THR A 55 8.71 19.94 -4.29
N ALA A 56 8.28 21.19 -4.05
CA ALA A 56 8.78 21.98 -2.91
C ALA A 56 8.26 21.44 -1.58
N GLU A 57 7.06 20.87 -1.56
CA GLU A 57 6.42 20.26 -0.41
C GLU A 57 7.22 19.06 0.08
N TYR A 58 7.67 18.20 -0.84
CA TYR A 58 8.53 17.07 -0.47
C TYR A 58 9.87 17.54 0.08
N ARG A 59 10.47 18.60 -0.48
CA ARG A 59 11.71 19.18 0.07
C ARG A 59 11.53 19.66 1.51
N LYS A 60 10.45 20.40 1.80
CA LYS A 60 10.11 20.85 3.16
C LYS A 60 9.90 19.66 4.11
N TYR A 61 9.18 18.63 3.65
CA TYR A 61 8.97 17.42 4.44
C TYR A 61 10.27 16.65 4.72
N ALA A 62 11.16 16.54 3.72
CA ALA A 62 12.45 15.89 3.87
C ALA A 62 13.34 16.63 4.88
N GLN A 63 13.35 17.96 4.85
CA GLN A 63 14.03 18.79 5.86
C GLN A 63 13.45 18.55 7.26
N TYR A 64 12.12 18.57 7.40
CA TYR A 64 11.47 18.26 8.67
C TYR A 64 11.89 16.88 9.23
N LEU A 65 11.91 15.85 8.38
CA LEU A 65 12.31 14.50 8.79
C LEU A 65 13.78 14.44 9.22
N HIS A 66 14.67 15.16 8.53
CA HIS A 66 16.06 15.27 8.91
C HIS A 66 16.20 15.89 10.31
N ASP A 67 15.60 17.06 10.53
CA ASP A 67 15.69 17.79 11.79
C ASP A 67 15.04 17.01 12.94
N PHE A 68 13.94 16.31 12.65
CA PHE A 68 13.29 15.41 13.60
C PHE A 68 14.24 14.29 14.04
N LYS A 69 14.89 13.59 13.10
CA LYS A 69 15.84 12.52 13.40
C LYS A 69 17.07 13.01 14.15
N GLU A 70 17.59 14.18 13.80
CA GLU A 70 18.70 14.79 14.54
C GLU A 70 18.32 15.11 15.99
N ARG A 71 17.16 15.74 16.21
CA ARG A 71 16.65 16.02 17.57
C ARG A 71 16.44 14.74 18.36
N GLN A 72 15.82 13.74 17.75
CA GLN A 72 15.61 12.43 18.37
C GLN A 72 16.96 11.79 18.75
N SER A 73 17.92 11.71 17.82
CA SER A 73 19.23 11.13 18.13
C SER A 73 19.99 11.89 19.22
N ARG A 74 19.85 13.21 19.32
CA ARG A 74 20.46 14.01 20.38
C ARG A 74 19.80 13.75 21.72
N GLN A 75 18.48 13.55 21.74
CA GLN A 75 17.71 13.23 22.94
C GLN A 75 18.03 11.82 23.51
N TYR A 76 18.34 10.84 22.66
CA TYR A 76 18.71 9.48 23.11
C TYR A 76 20.21 9.29 23.37
N LYS A 77 21.04 10.30 23.09
CA LYS A 77 22.51 10.29 23.36
C LYS A 77 22.89 11.14 24.59
N GLY A 78 21.91 11.69 25.30
CA GLY A 78 22.08 12.42 26.56
C GLY A 78 21.64 11.59 27.76
#